data_AF-A0A968QG43-F1
#
_entry.id   AF-A0A968QG43-F1
#
_cell.length_a   1.000
_cell.length_b   1.000
_cell.length_c   1.000
_cell.angle_alpha   90.00
_cell.angle_beta   90.00
_cell.angle_gamma   90.00
#
_symmetry.space_group_name_H-M   'P 1'
#
loop_
_entity.id
_entity.type
_entity.pdbx_description
1 polymer ?
#
loop_
_entity_poly.entity_id
_entity_poly.type
_entity_poly.pdbx_seq_one_letter_code
_entity_poly.pdbx_strand_id
1 'polypeptide(L)'
;MKKKYFHYQLPIGIPNSLPSFISFDKRKALVMINTNKYAGLLAQRNLGWTGLPLIGASLGGWKISWLKLFKQQQFDLYQRRRKIARLAENKFPNLLNIYGQGWQGEPISWLHKILPPQPFKNALGQTTCSKLKTLSQYKFCIAFENITGNYGYISEKIFDCFYAGVVPIYLGDNDISNYIPQEAFVDARQFNSDLELLRYVRECPESVWQEMYDSGQAYLQSDAIKLFQTETFVAKILELINFKIKQLTTNN
;
A
#
# COMPACT_ATOMS: atom_id res chain seq x y z
N MET A 1 3.41 17.00 26.86
CA MET A 1 3.72 17.49 25.48
C MET A 1 2.81 16.75 24.49
N LYS A 2 1.75 17.41 23.98
CA LYS A 2 0.90 16.81 22.94
C LYS A 2 1.72 16.67 21.65
N LYS A 3 1.84 15.44 21.15
CA LYS A 3 2.52 15.08 19.90
C LYS A 3 1.99 15.96 18.76
N LYS A 4 2.77 16.96 18.33
CA LYS A 4 2.48 17.80 17.16
C LYS A 4 2.91 17.08 15.87
N TYR A 5 2.44 15.86 15.65
CA TYR A 5 2.63 15.21 14.35
C TYR A 5 1.40 15.49 13.50
N PHE A 6 1.64 16.02 12.30
CA PHE A 6 0.60 16.15 11.30
C PHE A 6 0.28 14.74 10.79
N HIS A 7 -0.98 14.33 10.91
CA HIS A 7 -1.44 13.07 10.32
C HIS A 7 -1.46 13.23 8.80
N TYR A 8 -0.66 12.43 8.10
CA TYR A 8 -0.41 12.62 6.68
C TYR A 8 -1.37 11.80 5.81
N GLN A 9 -2.48 12.40 5.42
CA GLN A 9 -3.46 11.79 4.50
C GLN A 9 -3.13 12.19 3.07
N LEU A 10 -3.05 11.21 2.17
CA LEU A 10 -2.84 11.51 0.75
C LEU A 10 -4.17 11.84 0.07
N PRO A 11 -4.20 12.87 -0.79
CA PRO A 11 -5.37 13.16 -1.58
C PRO A 11 -5.66 12.00 -2.53
N ILE A 12 -6.92 11.62 -2.60
CA ILE A 12 -7.43 10.64 -3.56
C ILE A 12 -8.23 11.34 -4.65
N GLY A 13 -8.00 10.91 -5.88
CA GLY A 13 -8.84 11.31 -7.00
C GLY A 13 -10.12 10.47 -7.03
N ILE A 14 -11.25 11.12 -7.32
CA ILE A 14 -12.48 10.41 -7.64
C ILE A 14 -12.34 9.87 -9.08
N PRO A 15 -12.52 8.55 -9.31
CA PRO A 15 -12.40 8.01 -10.65
C PRO A 15 -13.50 8.54 -11.58
N ASN A 16 -13.14 8.86 -12.84
CA ASN A 16 -14.10 9.30 -13.85
C ASN A 16 -15.13 8.21 -14.25
N SER A 17 -14.78 6.94 -14.03
CA SER A 17 -15.67 5.81 -14.29
C SER A 17 -15.37 4.67 -13.32
N LEU A 18 -16.42 4.01 -12.86
CA LEU A 18 -16.34 2.83 -12.00
C LEU A 18 -16.57 1.57 -12.84
N PRO A 19 -15.89 0.46 -12.53
CA PRO A 19 -16.16 -0.81 -13.19
C PRO A 19 -17.56 -1.33 -12.84
N SER A 20 -18.19 -2.07 -13.76
CA SER A 20 -19.45 -2.76 -13.49
C SER A 20 -19.30 -3.75 -12.33
N PHE A 21 -20.38 -3.90 -11.54
CA PHE A 21 -20.42 -4.88 -10.45
C PHE A 21 -20.31 -6.31 -11.00
N ILE A 22 -19.53 -7.12 -10.30
CA ILE A 22 -19.34 -8.55 -10.55
C ILE A 22 -19.73 -9.29 -9.26
N SER A 23 -20.53 -10.35 -9.39
CA SER A 23 -20.96 -11.19 -8.26
C SER A 23 -19.79 -11.96 -7.62
N PHE A 24 -19.93 -12.30 -6.35
CA PHE A 24 -18.86 -12.93 -5.56
C PHE A 24 -18.34 -14.22 -6.19
N ASP A 25 -19.21 -15.09 -6.68
CA ASP A 25 -18.89 -16.38 -7.33
C ASP A 25 -18.00 -16.23 -8.57
N LYS A 26 -18.15 -15.13 -9.31
CA LYS A 26 -17.40 -14.86 -10.55
C LYS A 26 -16.03 -14.21 -10.31
N ARG A 27 -15.75 -13.79 -9.07
CA ARG A 27 -14.50 -13.11 -8.72
C ARG A 27 -13.40 -14.11 -8.36
N LYS A 28 -12.19 -13.81 -8.81
CA LYS A 28 -10.96 -14.46 -8.36
C LYS A 28 -10.70 -14.14 -6.88
N ALA A 29 -9.95 -15.00 -6.19
CA ALA A 29 -9.80 -14.86 -4.74
C ALA A 29 -9.01 -13.61 -4.32
N LEU A 30 -7.74 -13.48 -4.73
CA LEU A 30 -6.83 -12.49 -4.18
C LEU A 30 -5.93 -11.86 -5.25
N VAL A 31 -5.75 -10.55 -5.17
CA VAL A 31 -4.79 -9.80 -6.00
C VAL A 31 -3.85 -8.95 -5.18
N MET A 32 -2.66 -8.68 -5.72
CA MET A 32 -1.78 -7.62 -5.26
C MET A 32 -1.29 -6.81 -6.48
N ILE A 33 -1.57 -5.51 -6.50
CA ILE A 33 -1.11 -4.60 -7.56
C ILE A 33 -0.15 -3.59 -6.95
N ASN A 34 1.15 -3.90 -6.98
CA ASN A 34 2.20 -3.08 -6.39
C ASN A 34 3.54 -3.32 -7.10
N THR A 35 4.43 -2.32 -7.13
CA THR A 35 5.82 -2.56 -7.53
C THR A 35 6.54 -3.40 -6.46
N ASN A 36 7.27 -4.42 -6.88
CA ASN A 36 8.22 -5.10 -6.02
C ASN A 36 9.48 -4.25 -5.89
N LYS A 37 9.78 -3.81 -4.68
CA LYS A 37 11.01 -3.07 -4.37
C LYS A 37 11.77 -3.82 -3.28
N TYR A 38 13.09 -3.65 -3.28
CA TYR A 38 13.94 -4.09 -2.18
C TYR A 38 14.31 -2.84 -1.36
N ALA A 39 14.04 -2.84 -0.05
CA ALA A 39 14.48 -1.76 0.84
C ALA A 39 15.87 -2.06 1.43
N GLY A 40 16.65 -1.01 1.71
CA GLY A 40 17.93 -1.12 2.41
C GLY A 40 19.17 -1.00 1.52
N LEU A 41 20.33 -1.43 2.03
CA LEU A 41 21.64 -1.30 1.37
C LEU A 41 21.69 -1.93 -0.03
N LEU A 42 20.96 -3.02 -0.21
CA LEU A 42 20.96 -3.81 -1.44
C LEU A 42 19.91 -3.36 -2.46
N ALA A 43 19.09 -2.34 -2.15
CA ALA A 43 18.13 -1.78 -3.08
C ALA A 43 18.82 -1.28 -4.34
N GLN A 44 18.23 -1.54 -5.52
CA GLN A 44 18.69 -0.87 -6.73
C GLN A 44 18.43 0.64 -6.63
N ARG A 45 19.48 1.43 -6.88
CA ARG A 45 19.45 2.90 -6.99
C ARG A 45 19.94 3.29 -8.40
N ASN A 46 19.82 4.57 -8.76
CA ASN A 46 20.22 5.08 -10.08
C ASN A 46 21.55 4.48 -10.58
N LEU A 47 21.67 4.25 -11.89
CA LEU A 47 22.90 3.70 -12.49
C LEU A 47 24.11 4.61 -12.23
N GLY A 48 25.27 4.02 -11.92
CA GLY A 48 26.54 4.71 -11.69
C GLY A 48 26.95 4.86 -10.22
N TRP A 49 28.05 5.58 -9.96
CA TRP A 49 28.61 5.79 -8.61
C TRP A 49 27.64 6.54 -7.68
N THR A 50 26.71 7.31 -8.23
CA THR A 50 25.63 7.99 -7.51
C THR A 50 24.53 7.03 -7.02
N GLY A 51 24.51 5.78 -7.50
CA GLY A 51 23.64 4.72 -6.98
C GLY A 51 24.19 4.00 -5.76
N LEU A 52 25.49 4.11 -5.50
CA LEU A 52 26.10 3.42 -4.37
C LEU A 52 25.56 4.01 -3.05
N PRO A 53 25.20 3.15 -2.07
CA PRO A 53 24.85 3.62 -0.73
C PRO A 53 25.94 4.56 -0.22
N LEU A 54 25.56 5.67 0.43
CA LEU A 54 26.44 6.75 0.91
C LEU A 54 27.01 7.67 -0.16
N ILE A 55 27.53 7.16 -1.27
CA ILE A 55 28.18 8.01 -2.29
C ILE A 55 27.15 8.94 -2.93
N GLY A 56 26.04 8.40 -3.44
CA GLY A 56 24.97 9.22 -4.01
C GLY A 56 24.31 10.17 -3.03
N ALA A 57 24.04 9.68 -1.81
CA ALA A 57 23.41 10.46 -0.76
C ALA A 57 24.32 11.61 -0.30
N SER A 58 25.60 11.33 -0.07
CA SER A 58 26.59 12.34 0.34
C SER A 58 26.84 13.37 -0.75
N LEU A 59 26.93 12.96 -2.02
CA LEU A 59 27.06 13.88 -3.15
C LEU A 59 25.81 14.76 -3.33
N GLY A 60 24.64 14.24 -2.97
CA GLY A 60 23.38 15.01 -2.90
C GLY A 60 23.20 15.83 -1.62
N GLY A 61 24.21 15.95 -0.76
CA GLY A 61 24.17 16.75 0.47
C GLY A 61 23.48 16.09 1.67
N TRP A 62 23.07 14.82 1.57
CA TRP A 62 22.41 14.10 2.66
C TRP A 62 23.43 13.57 3.68
N LYS A 63 23.35 14.04 4.93
CA LYS A 63 24.11 13.49 6.06
C LYS A 63 23.42 12.24 6.63
N ILE A 64 23.73 11.07 6.09
CA ILE A 64 23.20 9.78 6.58
C ILE A 64 24.23 9.12 7.49
N SER A 65 23.85 8.83 8.73
CA SER A 65 24.68 8.05 9.66
C SER A 65 24.86 6.61 9.17
N TRP A 66 26.08 6.08 9.25
CA TRP A 66 26.42 4.70 8.91
C TRP A 66 25.48 3.67 9.54
N LEU A 67 25.11 3.85 10.81
CA LEU A 67 24.20 2.96 11.54
C LEU A 67 22.79 2.89 10.91
N LYS A 68 22.32 3.98 10.28
CA LYS A 68 20.98 4.04 9.66
C LYS A 68 20.88 3.25 8.35
N LEU A 69 22.00 2.87 7.74
CA LEU A 69 22.01 2.04 6.52
C LEU A 69 21.85 0.55 6.80
N PHE A 70 22.37 0.10 7.94
CA PHE A 70 22.30 -1.28 8.38
C PHE A 70 21.05 -1.57 9.20
N LYS A 71 20.39 -0.53 9.72
CA LYS A 71 19.08 -0.68 10.35
C LYS A 71 18.07 -1.01 9.25
N GLN A 72 17.70 -2.29 9.14
CA GLN A 72 16.51 -2.70 8.39
C GLN A 72 15.38 -1.77 8.78
N GLN A 73 14.71 -1.15 7.79
CA GLN A 73 13.60 -0.27 8.10
C GLN A 73 12.52 -1.15 8.73
N GLN A 74 12.43 -1.10 10.06
CA GLN A 74 11.51 -1.88 10.90
C GLN A 74 10.05 -1.76 10.44
N PHE A 75 9.76 -0.70 9.69
CA PHE A 75 8.45 -0.30 9.22
C PHE A 75 8.19 -0.63 7.75
N ASP A 76 9.17 -1.17 7.01
CA ASP A 76 9.00 -1.47 5.58
C ASP A 76 8.05 -2.66 5.35
N LEU A 77 7.11 -2.49 4.44
CA LEU A 77 6.15 -3.53 4.07
C LEU A 77 6.48 -4.24 2.75
N TYR A 78 7.50 -3.81 1.98
CA TYR A 78 7.90 -4.54 0.76
C TYR A 78 8.31 -5.98 1.07
N GLN A 79 9.06 -6.20 2.16
CA GLN A 79 9.45 -7.56 2.55
C GLN A 79 8.25 -8.44 2.91
N ARG A 80 7.27 -7.89 3.63
CA ARG A 80 6.05 -8.63 4.00
C ARG A 80 5.22 -9.01 2.78
N ARG A 81 5.09 -8.11 1.80
CA ARG A 81 4.45 -8.40 0.49
C ARG A 81 5.12 -9.58 -0.22
N ARG A 82 6.47 -9.59 -0.28
CA ARG A 82 7.20 -10.73 -0.88
C ARG A 82 7.03 -12.03 -0.11
N LYS A 83 7.05 -11.96 1.22
CA LYS A 83 6.84 -13.14 2.09
C LYS A 83 5.47 -13.75 1.87
N ILE A 84 4.41 -12.93 1.86
CA ILE A 84 3.05 -13.38 1.53
C ILE A 84 3.00 -13.98 0.13
N ALA A 85 3.60 -13.32 -0.87
CA ALA A 85 3.63 -13.83 -2.24
C ALA A 85 4.26 -15.22 -2.34
N ARG A 86 5.44 -15.43 -1.75
CA ARG A 86 6.10 -16.75 -1.72
C ARG A 86 5.32 -17.79 -0.94
N LEU A 87 4.71 -17.38 0.18
CA LEU A 87 3.90 -18.28 0.97
C LEU A 87 2.66 -18.74 0.21
N ALA A 88 1.98 -17.83 -0.49
CA ALA A 88 0.82 -18.13 -1.32
C ALA A 88 1.20 -19.09 -2.47
N GLU A 89 2.29 -18.84 -3.18
CA GLU A 89 2.79 -19.76 -4.22
C GLU A 89 3.02 -21.19 -3.72
N ASN A 90 3.59 -21.31 -2.51
CA ASN A 90 3.99 -22.61 -1.95
C ASN A 90 2.84 -23.36 -1.29
N LYS A 91 1.88 -22.66 -0.68
CA LYS A 91 0.81 -23.27 0.14
C LYS A 91 -0.55 -23.26 -0.53
N PHE A 92 -0.82 -22.28 -1.39
CA PHE A 92 -2.11 -22.10 -2.07
C PHE A 92 -1.91 -21.70 -3.53
N PRO A 93 -1.47 -22.64 -4.41
CA PRO A 93 -1.34 -22.37 -5.83
C PRO A 93 -2.61 -21.75 -6.40
N ASN A 94 -2.46 -20.75 -7.27
CA ASN A 94 -3.57 -20.00 -7.91
C ASN A 94 -4.42 -19.09 -7.00
N LEU A 95 -4.13 -18.99 -5.69
CA LEU A 95 -4.89 -18.11 -4.79
C LEU A 95 -4.65 -16.62 -5.05
N LEU A 96 -3.37 -16.24 -5.21
CA LEU A 96 -2.93 -14.85 -5.34
C LEU A 96 -2.44 -14.59 -6.77
N ASN A 97 -2.99 -13.57 -7.43
CA ASN A 97 -2.40 -13.00 -8.65
C ASN A 97 -1.65 -11.71 -8.33
N ILE A 98 -0.49 -11.50 -8.98
CA ILE A 98 0.35 -10.33 -8.72
C ILE A 98 0.56 -9.53 -10.00
N TYR A 99 0.32 -8.22 -9.92
CA TYR A 99 0.63 -7.27 -10.98
C TYR A 99 1.61 -6.21 -10.49
N GLY A 100 2.44 -5.72 -11.40
CA GLY A 100 3.41 -4.67 -11.19
C GLY A 100 4.83 -5.07 -11.59
N GLN A 101 5.71 -4.08 -11.64
CA GLN A 101 7.12 -4.27 -11.98
C GLN A 101 7.88 -4.97 -10.83
N GLY A 102 8.87 -5.80 -11.18
CA GLY A 102 9.83 -6.41 -10.26
C GLY A 102 9.43 -7.80 -9.76
N TRP A 103 8.30 -8.35 -10.21
CA TRP A 103 7.81 -9.67 -9.80
C TRP A 103 8.20 -10.79 -10.76
N GLN A 104 8.59 -10.47 -12.00
CA GLN A 104 8.93 -11.44 -13.06
C GLN A 104 10.43 -11.73 -13.14
N GLY A 105 11.20 -11.38 -12.11
CA GLY A 105 12.65 -11.58 -12.07
C GLY A 105 13.44 -10.39 -12.62
N GLU A 106 12.83 -9.21 -12.72
CA GLU A 106 13.58 -7.99 -13.00
C GLU A 106 14.56 -7.72 -11.85
N PRO A 107 15.75 -7.14 -12.14
CA PRO A 107 16.65 -6.69 -11.10
C PRO A 107 15.94 -5.77 -10.11
N ILE A 108 15.96 -6.15 -8.83
CA ILE A 108 15.49 -5.33 -7.71
C ILE A 108 16.64 -4.95 -6.76
N SER A 109 17.84 -5.44 -7.06
CA SER A 109 19.06 -5.23 -6.31
C SER A 109 20.24 -4.98 -7.25
N TRP A 110 21.18 -4.15 -6.83
CA TRP A 110 22.44 -3.96 -7.56
C TRP A 110 23.32 -5.23 -7.57
N LEU A 111 23.07 -6.19 -6.67
CA LEU A 111 23.74 -7.50 -6.62
C LEU A 111 23.12 -8.57 -7.53
N HIS A 112 22.14 -8.25 -8.37
CA HIS A 112 21.42 -9.23 -9.20
C HIS A 112 22.31 -10.12 -10.08
N LYS A 113 23.53 -9.68 -10.43
CA LYS A 113 24.49 -10.52 -11.18
C LYS A 113 25.08 -11.67 -10.35
N ILE A 114 25.13 -11.50 -9.02
CA ILE A 114 25.65 -12.50 -8.05
C ILE A 114 24.49 -13.26 -7.41
N LEU A 115 23.41 -12.55 -7.08
CA LEU A 115 22.19 -13.08 -6.47
C LEU A 115 20.99 -12.75 -7.39
N PRO A 116 20.77 -13.52 -8.47
CA PRO A 116 19.69 -13.25 -9.39
C PRO A 116 18.34 -13.33 -8.67
N PRO A 117 17.42 -12.39 -8.93
CA PRO A 117 16.09 -12.44 -8.36
C PRO A 117 15.35 -13.67 -8.87
N GLN A 118 14.78 -14.43 -7.95
CA GLN A 118 13.88 -15.52 -8.33
C GLN A 118 12.55 -14.91 -8.81
N PRO A 119 12.03 -15.27 -9.99
CA PRO A 119 10.72 -14.82 -10.45
C PRO A 119 9.61 -15.41 -9.58
N PHE A 120 8.49 -14.72 -9.50
CA PHE A 120 7.28 -15.18 -8.83
C PHE A 120 6.38 -15.88 -9.86
N LYS A 121 6.00 -17.13 -9.60
CA LYS A 121 5.14 -17.96 -10.46
C LYS A 121 3.77 -17.34 -10.67
N ASN A 122 3.30 -16.55 -9.72
CA ASN A 122 1.99 -15.90 -9.77
C ASN A 122 2.04 -14.44 -10.28
N ALA A 123 3.19 -13.99 -10.80
CA ALA A 123 3.35 -12.68 -11.41
C ALA A 123 2.80 -12.66 -12.85
N LEU A 124 1.86 -11.75 -13.09
CA LEU A 124 1.15 -11.58 -14.37
C LEU A 124 1.65 -10.36 -15.17
N GLY A 125 2.71 -9.68 -14.70
CA GLY A 125 3.27 -8.50 -15.34
C GLY A 125 2.47 -7.23 -15.01
N GLN A 126 2.39 -6.30 -15.96
CA GLN A 126 1.59 -5.08 -15.80
C GLN A 126 0.11 -5.35 -16.08
N THR A 127 -0.76 -4.52 -15.51
CA THR A 127 -2.20 -4.56 -15.82
C THR A 127 -2.42 -4.14 -17.26
N THR A 128 -3.14 -4.95 -18.05
CA THR A 128 -3.44 -4.66 -19.47
C THR A 128 -4.60 -3.70 -19.67
N CYS A 129 -5.35 -3.41 -18.60
CA CYS A 129 -6.43 -2.43 -18.57
C CYS A 129 -6.28 -1.52 -17.34
N SER A 130 -7.25 -0.64 -17.08
CA SER A 130 -7.20 0.25 -15.92
C SER A 130 -7.06 -0.55 -14.60
N LYS A 131 -6.36 0.04 -13.63
CA LYS A 131 -6.14 -0.56 -12.31
C LYS A 131 -7.46 -0.98 -11.66
N LEU A 132 -8.48 -0.12 -11.69
CA LEU A 132 -9.80 -0.39 -11.13
C LEU A 132 -10.51 -1.56 -11.82
N LYS A 133 -10.45 -1.64 -13.16
CA LYS A 133 -11.04 -2.76 -13.91
C LYS A 133 -10.33 -4.09 -13.61
N THR A 134 -9.02 -4.04 -13.37
CA THR A 134 -8.27 -5.23 -12.95
C THR A 134 -8.67 -5.64 -11.54
N LEU A 135 -8.71 -4.69 -10.60
CA LEU A 135 -9.11 -4.93 -9.22
C LEU A 135 -10.51 -5.56 -9.14
N SER A 136 -11.49 -5.04 -9.89
CA SER A 136 -12.89 -5.49 -9.79
C SER A 136 -13.12 -6.97 -10.12
N GLN A 137 -12.13 -7.65 -10.72
CA GLN A 137 -12.18 -9.09 -10.97
C GLN A 137 -11.92 -9.94 -9.72
N TYR A 138 -11.59 -9.33 -8.58
CA TYR A 138 -11.14 -10.03 -7.37
C TYR A 138 -12.07 -9.79 -6.18
N LYS A 139 -12.09 -10.74 -5.24
CA LYS A 139 -12.77 -10.63 -3.95
C LYS A 139 -11.96 -9.75 -3.01
N PHE A 140 -10.67 -10.03 -2.91
CA PHE A 140 -9.74 -9.34 -2.02
C PHE A 140 -8.55 -8.73 -2.74
N CYS A 141 -8.00 -7.65 -2.18
CA CYS A 141 -6.74 -7.05 -2.62
C CYS A 141 -5.78 -6.85 -1.44
N ILE A 142 -4.51 -7.23 -1.57
CA ILE A 142 -3.46 -6.87 -0.61
C ILE A 142 -3.14 -5.38 -0.78
N ALA A 143 -3.85 -4.55 -0.02
CA ALA A 143 -3.75 -3.09 0.00
C ALA A 143 -2.76 -2.60 1.07
N PHE A 144 -1.61 -3.26 1.16
CA PHE A 144 -0.57 -2.86 2.11
C PHE A 144 0.03 -1.53 1.69
N GLU A 145 0.30 -0.66 2.65
CA GLU A 145 1.10 0.53 2.45
C GLU A 145 2.57 0.18 2.24
N ASN A 146 3.39 1.18 1.86
CA ASN A 146 4.83 0.96 1.74
C ASN A 146 5.51 0.91 3.11
N ILE A 147 4.92 1.57 4.11
CA ILE A 147 5.39 1.59 5.50
C ILE A 147 4.23 1.36 6.46
N THR A 148 4.52 0.89 7.67
CA THR A 148 3.58 0.79 8.78
C THR A 148 3.99 1.67 9.97
N GLY A 149 3.05 2.01 10.85
CA GLY A 149 3.28 2.80 12.06
C GLY A 149 2.14 3.78 12.34
N ASN A 150 2.36 4.76 13.21
CA ASN A 150 1.36 5.79 13.54
C ASN A 150 1.82 7.13 12.95
N TYR A 151 1.70 7.26 11.63
CA TYR A 151 2.19 8.42 10.87
C TYR A 151 1.05 9.20 10.17
N GLY A 152 -0.19 8.73 10.32
CA GLY A 152 -1.35 9.13 9.55
C GLY A 152 -1.33 8.65 8.10
N TYR A 153 -0.39 7.78 7.70
CA TYR A 153 -0.13 7.45 6.29
C TYR A 153 -1.15 6.45 5.73
N ILE A 154 -2.19 7.00 5.11
CA ILE A 154 -3.21 6.24 4.38
C ILE A 154 -3.23 6.78 2.95
N SER A 155 -2.96 5.91 1.97
CA SER A 155 -2.81 6.25 0.55
C SER A 155 -4.04 5.84 -0.27
N GLU A 156 -3.94 6.02 -1.59
CA GLU A 156 -4.96 5.63 -2.56
C GLU A 156 -5.34 4.14 -2.51
N LYS A 157 -4.46 3.27 -2.01
CA LYS A 157 -4.59 1.80 -2.17
C LYS A 157 -5.88 1.23 -1.60
N ILE A 158 -6.29 1.69 -0.41
CA ILE A 158 -7.53 1.21 0.21
C ILE A 158 -8.76 1.74 -0.54
N PHE A 159 -8.70 2.98 -1.00
CA PHE A 159 -9.79 3.62 -1.74
C PHE A 159 -9.95 3.05 -3.15
N ASP A 160 -8.84 2.72 -3.84
CA ASP A 160 -8.87 2.01 -5.12
C ASP A 160 -9.61 0.67 -4.99
N CYS A 161 -9.50 -0.01 -3.83
CA CYS A 161 -10.25 -1.24 -3.57
C CYS A 161 -11.74 -0.94 -3.44
N PHE A 162 -12.12 0.07 -2.66
CA PHE A 162 -13.53 0.47 -2.51
C PHE A 162 -14.14 0.89 -3.86
N TYR A 163 -13.46 1.74 -4.64
CA TYR A 163 -13.94 2.16 -5.96
C TYR A 163 -14.01 1.00 -6.97
N ALA A 164 -13.14 0.00 -6.86
CA ALA A 164 -13.21 -1.20 -7.68
C ALA A 164 -14.22 -2.24 -7.17
N GLY A 165 -14.84 -2.00 -6.01
CA GLY A 165 -15.75 -2.94 -5.37
C GLY A 165 -15.05 -4.21 -4.90
N VAL A 166 -13.85 -4.09 -4.34
CA VAL A 166 -13.01 -5.18 -3.80
C VAL A 166 -12.77 -4.93 -2.32
N VAL A 167 -12.76 -5.98 -1.50
CA VAL A 167 -12.46 -5.83 -0.07
C VAL A 167 -10.94 -5.71 0.13
N PRO A 168 -10.44 -4.61 0.70
CA PRO A 168 -9.02 -4.45 0.97
C PRO A 168 -8.57 -5.30 2.15
N ILE A 169 -7.40 -5.92 2.02
CA ILE A 169 -6.61 -6.45 3.11
C ILE A 169 -5.54 -5.40 3.44
N TYR A 170 -5.74 -4.67 4.52
CA TYR A 170 -4.95 -3.50 4.85
C TYR A 170 -3.83 -3.79 5.85
N LEU A 171 -2.70 -3.13 5.64
CA LEU A 171 -1.63 -3.00 6.61
C LEU A 171 -0.87 -1.69 6.33
N GLY A 172 -0.81 -0.79 7.29
CA GLY A 172 -0.20 0.52 7.10
C GLY A 172 -0.27 1.32 8.38
N ASP A 173 -1.07 2.39 8.39
CA ASP A 173 -1.28 3.18 9.58
C ASP A 173 -1.98 2.39 10.69
N ASN A 174 -1.45 2.48 11.92
CA ASN A 174 -2.00 1.71 13.02
C ASN A 174 -3.36 2.21 13.49
N ASP A 175 -3.65 3.49 13.26
CA ASP A 175 -4.84 4.18 13.73
C ASP A 175 -5.87 4.35 12.59
N ILE A 176 -5.78 3.54 11.52
CA ILE A 176 -6.66 3.60 10.36
C ILE A 176 -8.15 3.55 10.72
N SER A 177 -8.53 2.80 11.76
CA SER A 177 -9.93 2.63 12.18
C SER A 177 -10.55 3.91 12.76
N ASN A 178 -9.74 4.95 13.02
CA ASN A 178 -10.23 6.29 13.34
C ASN A 178 -10.75 7.04 12.11
N TYR A 179 -10.44 6.55 10.91
CA TYR A 179 -10.75 7.22 9.65
C TYR A 179 -11.60 6.38 8.71
N ILE A 180 -11.46 5.05 8.75
CA ILE A 180 -12.17 4.11 7.88
C ILE A 180 -12.82 3.04 8.76
N PRO A 181 -14.12 2.71 8.57
CA PRO A 181 -14.80 1.68 9.36
C PRO A 181 -14.03 0.36 9.38
N GLN A 182 -13.86 -0.22 10.57
CA GLN A 182 -13.12 -1.47 10.73
C GLN A 182 -13.77 -2.63 9.98
N GLU A 183 -15.09 -2.55 9.80
CA GLU A 183 -15.93 -3.52 9.11
C GLU A 183 -15.74 -3.43 7.60
N ALA A 184 -15.13 -2.37 7.05
CA ALA A 184 -14.96 -2.22 5.60
C ALA A 184 -13.73 -2.96 5.04
N PHE A 185 -12.85 -3.48 5.89
CA PHE A 185 -11.58 -4.06 5.44
C PHE A 185 -11.09 -5.18 6.36
N VAL A 186 -10.26 -6.06 5.79
CA VAL A 186 -9.56 -7.09 6.55
C VAL A 186 -8.28 -6.48 7.12
N ASP A 187 -8.17 -6.38 8.44
CA ASP A 187 -6.97 -5.91 9.07
C ASP A 187 -5.92 -7.03 9.20
N ALA A 188 -4.84 -6.94 8.43
CA ALA A 188 -3.77 -7.95 8.45
C ALA A 188 -3.02 -8.07 9.79
N ARG A 189 -3.24 -7.14 10.74
CA ARG A 189 -2.70 -7.19 12.10
C ARG A 189 -3.48 -8.12 13.02
N GLN A 190 -4.71 -8.45 12.68
CA GLN A 190 -5.55 -9.38 13.46
C GLN A 190 -5.13 -10.84 13.29
N PHE A 191 -4.21 -11.13 12.38
CA PHE A 191 -3.71 -12.48 12.10
C PHE A 191 -2.33 -12.68 12.72
N ASN A 192 -2.13 -13.82 13.39
CA ASN A 192 -0.86 -14.19 13.99
C ASN A 192 0.20 -14.54 12.94
N SER A 193 -0.24 -14.91 11.72
CA SER A 193 0.66 -15.22 10.62
C SER A 193 0.07 -14.90 9.25
N ASP A 194 0.96 -14.69 8.28
CA ASP A 194 0.59 -14.57 6.87
C ASP A 194 -0.11 -15.85 6.34
N LEU A 195 0.15 -17.02 6.94
CA LEU A 195 -0.52 -18.28 6.59
C LEU A 195 -1.98 -18.28 7.02
N GLU A 196 -2.25 -17.78 8.23
CA GLU A 196 -3.60 -17.64 8.78
C GLU A 196 -4.42 -16.65 7.96
N LEU A 197 -3.83 -15.50 7.60
CA LEU A 197 -4.45 -14.53 6.70
C LEU A 197 -4.83 -15.15 5.34
N LEU A 198 -3.93 -15.92 4.72
CA LEU A 198 -4.22 -16.56 3.44
C LEU A 198 -5.30 -17.66 3.56
N ARG A 199 -5.36 -18.39 4.68
CA ARG A 199 -6.45 -19.34 4.95
C ARG A 199 -7.78 -18.63 5.08
N TYR A 200 -7.83 -17.54 5.85
CA TYR A 200 -9.01 -16.71 5.97
C TYR A 200 -9.54 -16.25 4.61
N VAL A 201 -8.66 -15.72 3.75
CA VAL A 201 -9.05 -15.29 2.39
C VAL A 201 -9.64 -16.43 1.57
N ARG A 202 -9.07 -17.63 1.67
CA ARG A 202 -9.53 -18.81 0.93
C ARG A 202 -10.89 -19.30 1.41
N GLU A 203 -11.17 -19.18 2.70
CA GLU A 203 -12.32 -19.78 3.38
C GLU A 203 -13.41 -18.76 3.72
N CYS A 204 -13.19 -17.47 3.42
CA CYS A 204 -14.13 -16.39 3.74
C CYS A 204 -15.51 -16.63 3.08
N PRO A 205 -16.59 -16.73 3.86
CA PRO A 205 -17.94 -16.85 3.33
C PRO A 205 -18.37 -15.61 2.54
N GLU A 206 -19.25 -15.80 1.56
CA GLU A 206 -19.82 -14.71 0.77
C GLU A 206 -20.53 -13.67 1.64
N SER A 207 -21.29 -14.10 2.65
CA SER A 207 -22.01 -13.19 3.56
C SER A 207 -21.06 -12.24 4.29
N VAL A 208 -19.96 -12.76 4.83
CA VAL A 208 -18.93 -11.97 5.54
C VAL A 208 -18.25 -11.01 4.57
N TRP A 209 -17.91 -11.48 3.37
CA TRP A 209 -17.36 -10.62 2.33
C TRP A 209 -18.32 -9.49 1.92
N GLN A 210 -19.61 -9.80 1.79
CA GLN A 210 -20.64 -8.85 1.40
C GLN A 210 -20.82 -7.76 2.46
N GLU A 211 -20.81 -8.10 3.74
CA GLU A 211 -20.83 -7.11 4.83
C GLU A 211 -19.64 -6.13 4.74
N MET A 212 -18.44 -6.64 4.46
CA MET A 212 -17.25 -5.79 4.27
C MET A 212 -17.36 -4.91 3.02
N TYR A 213 -17.86 -5.49 1.93
CA TYR A 213 -18.09 -4.76 0.69
C TYR A 213 -19.10 -3.62 0.91
N ASP A 214 -20.25 -3.91 1.54
CA ASP A 214 -21.31 -2.94 1.79
C ASP A 214 -20.84 -1.82 2.71
N SER A 215 -20.07 -2.14 3.75
CA SER A 215 -19.46 -1.15 4.64
C SER A 215 -18.50 -0.22 3.88
N GLY A 216 -17.67 -0.76 2.98
CA GLY A 216 -16.81 0.02 2.11
C GLY A 216 -17.58 0.92 1.14
N GLN A 217 -18.68 0.44 0.55
CA GLN A 217 -19.52 1.26 -0.32
C GLN A 217 -20.24 2.36 0.46
N ALA A 218 -20.77 2.07 1.66
CA ALA A 218 -21.39 3.05 2.53
C ALA A 218 -20.40 4.15 2.94
N TYR A 219 -19.15 3.77 3.22
CA TYR A 219 -18.08 4.74 3.50
C TYR A 219 -17.82 5.70 2.33
N LEU A 220 -17.79 5.20 1.09
CA LEU A 220 -17.61 6.05 -0.11
C LEU A 220 -18.73 7.09 -0.27
N GLN A 221 -19.94 6.80 0.21
CA GLN A 221 -21.09 7.71 0.16
C GLN A 221 -21.17 8.66 1.37
N SER A 222 -20.32 8.45 2.38
CA SER A 222 -20.32 9.23 3.61
C SER A 222 -19.49 10.50 3.50
N ASP A 223 -19.75 11.47 4.39
CA ASP A 223 -18.92 12.67 4.50
C ASP A 223 -17.49 12.39 4.98
N ALA A 224 -17.24 11.24 5.61
CA ALA A 224 -15.92 10.89 6.14
C ALA A 224 -14.85 10.81 5.04
N ILE A 225 -15.21 10.41 3.83
CA ILE A 225 -14.26 10.34 2.70
C ILE A 225 -13.73 11.70 2.28
N LYS A 226 -14.46 12.80 2.55
CA LYS A 226 -14.03 14.16 2.23
C LYS A 226 -12.67 14.49 2.82
N LEU A 227 -12.33 13.88 3.97
CA LEU A 227 -11.03 14.04 4.61
C LEU A 227 -9.85 13.65 3.70
N PHE A 228 -10.06 12.69 2.80
CA PHE A 228 -9.06 12.18 1.88
C PHE A 228 -9.12 12.82 0.50
N GLN A 229 -10.05 13.74 0.23
CA GLN A 229 -10.19 14.37 -1.08
C GLN A 229 -9.14 15.46 -1.30
N THR A 230 -8.87 15.72 -2.59
CA THR A 230 -7.87 16.72 -3.01
C THR A 230 -8.20 18.10 -2.48
N GLU A 231 -9.47 18.48 -2.47
CA GLU A 231 -9.98 19.77 -2.02
C GLU A 231 -9.66 19.99 -0.54
N THR A 232 -9.96 19.02 0.33
CA THR A 232 -9.66 19.07 1.76
C THR A 232 -8.16 19.12 2.02
N PHE A 233 -7.37 18.33 1.27
CA PHE A 233 -5.92 18.37 1.36
C PHE A 233 -5.37 19.76 1.04
N VAL A 234 -5.81 20.35 -0.09
CA VAL A 234 -5.40 21.69 -0.51
C VAL A 234 -5.82 22.73 0.53
N ALA A 235 -7.06 22.69 1.02
CA ALA A 235 -7.55 23.59 2.05
C ALA A 235 -6.68 23.52 3.33
N LYS A 236 -6.30 22.31 3.75
CA LYS A 236 -5.44 22.11 4.92
C LYS A 236 -4.03 22.64 4.73
N ILE A 237 -3.44 22.44 3.55
CA ILE A 237 -2.11 23.00 3.23
C ILE A 237 -2.16 24.53 3.25
N LEU A 238 -3.18 25.14 2.65
CA LEU A 238 -3.36 26.60 2.65
C LEU A 238 -3.53 27.16 4.07
N GLU A 239 -4.35 26.51 4.90
CA GLU A 239 -4.53 26.86 6.32
C GLU A 239 -3.17 26.87 7.06
N LEU A 240 -2.35 25.84 6.85
CA LEU A 240 -1.04 25.72 7.49
C LEU A 240 -0.04 26.76 6.99
N ILE A 241 -0.01 27.03 5.69
CA ILE A 241 0.85 28.06 5.11
C ILE A 241 0.48 29.42 5.70
N ASN A 242 -0.81 29.77 5.71
CA ASN A 242 -1.30 31.03 6.27
C ASN A 242 -1.01 31.15 7.76
N PHE A 243 -1.19 30.07 8.52
CA PHE A 243 -0.81 30.00 9.92
C PHE A 243 0.70 30.28 10.12
N LYS A 244 1.55 29.69 9.29
CA LYS A 244 3.00 29.89 9.37
C LYS A 244 3.41 31.30 8.98
N ILE A 245 2.80 31.88 7.94
CA ILE A 245 3.00 33.27 7.55
C ILE A 245 2.66 34.20 8.72
N LYS A 246 1.49 34.01 9.35
CA LYS A 246 1.06 34.82 10.51
C LYS A 246 2.07 34.75 11.66
N GLN A 247 2.61 33.57 11.97
CA GLN A 247 3.63 33.45 13.02
C GLN A 247 4.92 34.19 12.69
N LEU A 248 5.32 34.23 11.41
CA LEU A 248 6.54 34.92 10.98
C LEU A 248 6.35 36.44 11.00
N THR A 249 5.14 36.94 10.73
CA THR A 249 4.86 38.38 10.72
C THR A 249 4.58 38.97 12.10
N THR A 250 4.09 38.20 13.07
CA THR A 250 3.88 38.68 14.47
C THR A 250 5.13 38.60 15.36
N ASN A 251 6.19 37.95 14.90
CA ASN A 251 7.47 37.83 15.64
C ASN A 251 8.53 38.84 15.18
N ASN A 252 8.15 39.80 14.32
CA ASN A 252 8.90 41.00 13.96
C ASN A 252 8.17 42.23 14.51
#